data_AF-A0A0B1SKX0-F1
#
_entry.id   AF-A0A0B1SKX0-F1
#
_cell.length_a   1.000
_cell.length_b   1.000
_cell.length_c   1.000
_cell.angle_alpha   90.00
_cell.angle_beta   90.00
_cell.angle_gamma   90.00
#
_symmetry.space_group_name_H-M   'P 1'
#
loop_
_entity.id
_entity.type
_entity.pdbx_description
1 polymer ?
#
loop_
_entity_poly.entity_id
_entity_poly.type
_entity_poly.pdbx_seq_one_letter_code
_entity_poly.pdbx_strand_id
1 'polypeptide(L)'
;MPYILATNRTSWKTSWKWPEGNPLSDPVAKELAEKHHKTAAQILLRYLIQRGMIVIPKTVHPERAKENMDIFDFTLSDDEMQKLNTLKTRTRLFILASAFAHPFYPWPDVNKSEFSETMKKN
;
A
#
# COMPACT_ATOMS: atom_id res chain seq x y z
N MET A 1 -4.84 -8.55 -22.44
CA MET A 1 -4.33 -8.75 -21.08
C MET A 1 -5.50 -8.64 -20.11
N PRO A 2 -6.00 -9.73 -19.51
CA PRO A 2 -7.03 -9.62 -18.48
C PRO A 2 -6.43 -8.92 -17.26
N TYR A 3 -7.11 -7.89 -16.76
CA TYR A 3 -6.75 -7.29 -15.48
C TYR A 3 -7.00 -8.34 -14.41
N ILE A 4 -5.93 -8.95 -13.88
CA ILE A 4 -6.02 -9.75 -12.66
C ILE A 4 -6.35 -8.75 -11.55
N LEU A 5 -7.64 -8.59 -11.26
CA LEU A 5 -8.06 -7.94 -10.03
C LEU A 5 -7.44 -8.75 -8.90
N ALA A 6 -6.53 -8.14 -8.14
CA ALA A 6 -5.96 -8.78 -6.98
C ALA A 6 -7.08 -8.99 -5.95
N THR A 7 -7.66 -10.20 -5.97
CA THR A 7 -8.71 -10.69 -5.08
C THR A 7 -8.12 -11.01 -3.69
N ASN A 8 -8.99 -11.28 -2.71
CA ASN A 8 -8.61 -11.62 -1.32
C ASN A 8 -7.92 -10.49 -0.55
N ARG A 9 -8.35 -9.24 -0.76
CA ARG A 9 -7.90 -8.10 0.05
C ARG A 9 -8.88 -7.81 1.18
N THR A 10 -8.36 -7.52 2.36
CA THR A 10 -9.18 -6.90 3.41
C THR A 10 -9.44 -5.44 3.06
N SER A 11 -10.53 -4.88 3.56
CA SER A 11 -10.84 -3.46 3.38
C SER A 11 -10.66 -2.73 4.70
N TRP A 12 -10.04 -1.55 4.68
CA TRP A 12 -9.91 -0.76 5.89
C TRP A 12 -11.27 -0.18 6.30
N LYS A 13 -11.69 -0.47 7.53
CA LYS A 13 -12.89 0.08 8.15
C LYS A 13 -12.61 1.53 8.54
N THR A 14 -13.51 2.46 8.23
CA THR A 14 -13.36 3.90 8.49
C THR A 14 -13.45 4.27 9.98
N SER A 15 -12.92 3.44 10.88
CA SER A 15 -13.04 3.55 12.34
C SER A 15 -11.97 4.46 12.98
N TRP A 16 -11.42 5.42 12.24
CA TRP A 16 -10.33 6.34 12.67
C TRP A 16 -9.05 5.69 13.22
N LYS A 17 -9.00 4.37 13.33
CA LYS A 17 -7.84 3.55 13.68
C LYS A 17 -7.21 3.07 12.38
N TRP A 18 -5.96 3.45 12.12
CA TRP A 18 -5.20 2.98 10.95
C TRP A 18 -5.24 1.44 10.89
N PRO A 19 -5.38 0.80 9.71
CA PRO A 19 -5.46 -0.66 9.64
C PRO A 19 -4.22 -1.31 10.25
N GLU A 20 -4.34 -2.53 10.76
CA GLU A 20 -3.15 -3.24 11.23
C GLU A 20 -2.17 -3.47 10.07
N GLY A 21 -0.87 -3.35 10.36
CA GLY A 21 0.20 -3.51 9.36
C GLY A 21 0.58 -2.22 8.63
N ASN A 22 1.07 -1.21 9.36
CA ASN A 22 1.76 -0.07 8.75
C ASN A 22 2.97 -0.58 7.95
N PRO A 23 3.01 -0.40 6.61
CA PRO A 23 4.11 -0.89 5.78
C PRO A 23 5.49 -0.37 6.21
N LEU A 24 5.55 0.87 6.74
CA LEU A 24 6.80 1.47 7.22
C LEU A 24 7.35 0.82 8.49
N SER A 25 6.51 0.10 9.23
CA SER A 25 6.88 -0.63 10.43
C SER A 25 7.10 -2.12 10.17
N ASP A 26 6.97 -2.57 8.93
CA ASP A 26 7.11 -3.98 8.58
C ASP A 26 8.55 -4.47 8.86
N PRO A 27 8.73 -5.64 9.52
CA PRO A 27 10.05 -6.16 9.85
C PRO A 27 10.94 -6.38 8.63
N VAL A 28 10.38 -6.85 7.51
CA VAL A 28 11.15 -7.08 6.27
C VAL A 28 11.60 -5.76 5.69
N ALA A 29 10.71 -4.75 5.65
CA ALA A 29 11.08 -3.42 5.16
C ALA A 29 12.18 -2.78 6.02
N LYS A 30 12.15 -2.97 7.35
CA LYS A 30 13.17 -2.46 8.27
C LYS A 30 14.50 -3.19 8.15
N GLU A 31 14.49 -4.52 8.06
CA GLU A 31 15.70 -5.32 7.84
C GLU A 31 16.43 -4.87 6.57
N LEU A 32 15.69 -4.67 5.47
CA LEU A 32 16.26 -4.21 4.21
C LEU A 32 16.70 -2.75 4.28
N ALA A 33 15.99 -1.90 5.02
CA ALA A 33 16.36 -0.51 5.23
C ALA A 33 17.73 -0.41 5.91
N GLU A 34 17.96 -1.21 6.96
CA GLU A 34 19.25 -1.31 7.64
C GLU A 34 20.34 -1.82 6.69
N LYS A 35 20.07 -2.90 5.93
CA LYS A 35 21.02 -3.50 4.99
C LYS A 35 21.48 -2.54 3.89
N HIS A 36 20.58 -1.73 3.35
CA HIS A 36 20.88 -0.80 2.25
C HIS A 36 21.26 0.60 2.74
N HIS A 37 21.28 0.84 4.06
CA HIS A 37 21.47 2.17 4.66
C HIS A 37 20.45 3.21 4.12
N LYS A 38 19.19 2.76 4.00
CA LYS A 38 18.05 3.55 3.52
C LYS A 38 16.93 3.54 4.55
N THR A 39 15.84 4.25 4.29
CA THR A 39 14.62 4.18 5.12
C THR A 39 13.66 3.10 4.62
N ALA A 40 12.76 2.63 5.48
CA ALA A 40 11.72 1.69 5.07
C ALA A 40 10.83 2.26 3.94
N ALA A 41 10.62 3.58 3.91
CA ALA A 41 9.91 4.25 2.83
C ALA A 41 10.64 4.09 1.49
N GLN A 42 11.95 4.33 1.47
CA GLN A 42 12.79 4.17 0.29
C GLN A 42 12.79 2.73 -0.22
N ILE A 43 12.89 1.72 0.67
CA ILE A 43 12.79 0.30 0.31
C ILE A 43 11.45 -0.01 -0.37
N LEU A 44 10.34 0.44 0.21
CA LEU A 44 9.01 0.18 -0.35
C LEU A 44 8.78 0.89 -1.68
N LEU A 45 9.29 2.12 -1.84
CA LEU A 45 9.22 2.84 -3.11
C LEU A 45 10.08 2.17 -4.18
N ARG A 46 11.31 1.77 -3.84
CA ARG A 46 12.20 1.01 -4.74
C ARG A 46 11.56 -0.29 -5.19
N TYR A 47 10.95 -1.03 -4.26
CA TYR A 47 10.22 -2.27 -4.55
C TYR A 47 9.11 -2.08 -5.59
N LEU A 48 8.29 -1.03 -5.46
CA LEU A 48 7.22 -0.75 -6.42
C LEU A 48 7.77 -0.39 -7.81
N ILE A 49 8.78 0.49 -7.87
CA ILE A 49 9.38 0.89 -9.16
C ILE A 49 10.06 -0.29 -9.85
N GLN A 50 10.78 -1.13 -9.11
CA GLN A 50 11.48 -2.29 -9.69
C GLN A 50 10.51 -3.36 -10.22
N ARG A 51 9.23 -3.34 -9.81
CA ARG A 51 8.13 -4.13 -10.39
C ARG A 51 7.49 -3.50 -11.63
N GLY A 52 8.03 -2.38 -12.12
CA GLY A 52 7.48 -1.63 -13.24
C GLY A 52 6.28 -0.75 -12.89
N MET A 53 6.08 -0.42 -11.60
CA MET A 53 4.99 0.47 -11.19
C MET A 53 5.46 1.91 -11.05
N ILE A 54 4.62 2.86 -11.47
CA ILE A 54 4.81 4.28 -11.16
C ILE A 54 4.29 4.55 -9.74
N VAL A 55 5.03 5.34 -8.96
CA VAL A 55 4.69 5.71 -7.58
C VAL A 55 4.50 7.21 -7.43
N ILE A 56 3.58 7.62 -6.56
CA ILE A 56 3.24 9.03 -6.29
C ILE A 56 3.24 9.32 -4.77
N PRO A 57 4.40 9.23 -4.09
CA PRO A 57 4.47 9.47 -2.65
C PRO A 57 4.13 10.92 -2.32
N LYS A 58 3.11 11.13 -1.48
CA LYS A 58 2.69 12.46 -1.02
C LYS A 58 3.52 12.92 0.17
N THR A 59 4.07 14.12 0.11
CA THR A 59 4.68 14.81 1.25
C THR A 59 4.53 16.33 1.11
N VAL A 60 4.52 17.05 2.24
CA VAL A 60 4.66 18.52 2.29
C VAL A 60 6.02 18.93 2.87
N HIS A 61 6.80 17.95 3.32
CA HIS A 61 8.08 18.09 3.98
C HIS A 61 9.22 17.97 2.94
N PRO A 62 10.03 19.02 2.72
CA PRO A 62 11.08 19.02 1.70
C PRO A 62 12.12 17.91 1.90
N GLU A 63 12.50 17.62 3.14
CA GLU A 63 13.43 16.56 3.50
C GLU A 63 12.90 15.18 3.08
N ARG A 64 11.62 14.90 3.29
CA ARG A 64 10.98 13.67 2.82
C ARG A 64 10.80 13.64 1.31
N ALA A 65 10.62 14.79 0.66
CA ALA A 65 10.55 14.85 -0.79
C ALA A 65 11.88 14.40 -1.41
N LYS A 66 13.00 14.90 -0.85
CA LYS A 66 14.34 14.49 -1.23
C LYS A 66 14.57 12.99 -0.93
N GLU A 67 14.22 12.53 0.27
CA GLU A 67 14.35 11.12 0.67
C GLU A 67 13.57 10.19 -0.27
N ASN A 68 12.31 10.52 -0.60
CA ASN A 68 11.46 9.72 -1.48
C ASN A 68 11.99 9.65 -2.93
N MET A 69 12.80 10.62 -3.36
CA MET A 69 13.44 10.61 -4.68
C MET A 69 14.77 9.85 -4.69
N ASP A 70 15.41 9.67 -3.54
CA ASP A 70 16.70 9.00 -3.38
C ASP A 70 16.55 7.46 -3.34
N ILE A 71 15.97 6.92 -4.42
CA ILE A 71 15.62 5.50 -4.58
C ILE A 71 16.16 4.87 -5.87
N PHE A 72 16.98 5.61 -6.61
CA PHE A 72 17.52 5.19 -7.91
C PHE A 72 19.00 4.81 -7.86
N ASP A 73 19.67 5.08 -6.74
CA ASP A 73 21.09 4.80 -6.49
C ASP A 73 21.34 3.39 -5.92
N PHE A 74 20.29 2.62 -5.66
CA PHE A 74 20.37 1.22 -5.22
C PHE A 74 19.34 0.34 -5.91
N THR A 75 19.52 -0.97 -5.79
CA THR A 75 18.63 -1.99 -6.34
C THR A 75 18.38 -3.09 -5.31
N LEU A 76 17.17 -3.64 -5.29
CA LEU A 76 16.88 -4.80 -4.45
C LEU A 76 17.26 -6.08 -5.21
N SER A 77 17.87 -7.05 -4.54
CA SER A 77 18.15 -8.35 -5.16
C SER A 77 16.86 -9.15 -5.38
N ASP A 78 16.91 -10.18 -6.22
CA ASP A 78 15.76 -11.05 -6.47
C ASP A 78 15.22 -11.67 -5.18
N ASP A 79 16.11 -12.10 -4.27
CA ASP A 79 15.73 -12.64 -2.96
C ASP A 79 15.02 -11.61 -2.08
N GLU A 80 15.48 -10.36 -2.09
CA GLU A 80 14.87 -9.26 -1.33
C GLU A 80 13.48 -8.91 -1.90
N MET A 81 13.37 -8.90 -3.23
CA MET A 81 12.10 -8.74 -3.92
C MET A 81 11.14 -9.88 -3.56
N GLN A 82 11.62 -11.12 -3.48
CA GLN A 82 10.81 -12.26 -3.05
C GLN A 82 10.36 -12.13 -1.59
N LYS A 83 11.26 -11.73 -0.67
CA LYS A 83 10.87 -11.45 0.73
C LYS A 83 9.71 -10.45 0.80
N LEU A 84 9.80 -9.34 0.07
CA LEU A 84 8.74 -8.32 0.02
C LEU A 84 7.44 -8.79 -0.67
N ASN A 85 7.50 -9.81 -1.53
CA ASN A 85 6.29 -10.42 -2.11
C ASN A 85 5.50 -11.26 -1.08
N THR A 86 6.15 -11.73 -0.01
CA THR A 86 5.51 -12.58 1.02
C THR A 86 4.78 -11.78 2.10
N LEU A 87 4.75 -10.44 2.01
CA LEU A 87 4.05 -9.59 2.96
C LEU A 87 2.57 -9.98 3.07
N LYS A 88 2.14 -10.28 4.30
CA LYS A 88 0.78 -10.76 4.60
C LYS A 88 -0.28 -9.66 4.49
N THR A 89 0.11 -8.41 4.73
CA THR A 89 -0.82 -7.29 4.76
C THR A 89 -1.27 -6.93 3.34
N ARG A 90 -2.51 -7.30 3.01
CA ARG A 90 -3.16 -7.00 1.72
C ARG A 90 -4.43 -6.18 1.93
N THR A 91 -4.29 -5.00 2.53
CA THR A 91 -5.43 -4.13 2.86
C THR A 91 -5.65 -3.08 1.78
N ARG A 92 -6.90 -2.90 1.34
CA ARG A 92 -7.34 -1.75 0.56
C ARG A 92 -7.66 -0.59 1.51
N LEU A 93 -6.83 0.45 1.47
CA LEU A 93 -6.94 1.60 2.37
C LEU A 93 -8.07 2.56 1.96
N PHE A 94 -8.30 2.71 0.66
CA PHE A 94 -9.27 3.67 0.14
C PHE A 94 -10.50 2.94 -0.40
N ILE A 95 -11.60 3.04 0.35
CA ILE A 95 -12.91 2.54 -0.02
C ILE A 95 -13.86 3.72 -0.15
N LEU A 96 -14.41 3.94 -1.34
CA LEU A 96 -15.45 4.93 -1.55
C LEU A 96 -16.81 4.31 -1.26
N ALA A 97 -17.17 4.24 0.04
CA ALA A 97 -18.40 3.60 0.50
C ALA A 97 -19.68 4.18 -0.13
N SER A 98 -19.69 5.49 -0.36
CA SER A 98 -20.81 6.19 -1.03
C SER A 98 -21.05 5.73 -2.48
N ALA A 99 -20.07 5.12 -3.14
CA ALA A 99 -20.19 4.65 -4.51
C ALA A 99 -20.64 3.19 -4.64
N PHE A 100 -21.02 2.52 -3.54
CA PHE A 100 -21.37 1.09 -3.55
C PHE A 100 -22.57 0.72 -4.44
N ALA A 101 -23.47 1.66 -4.68
CA ALA A 101 -24.63 1.50 -5.54
C ALA A 101 -24.32 1.77 -7.02
N HIS A 102 -23.14 2.31 -7.33
CA HIS A 102 -22.77 2.64 -8.71
C HIS A 102 -22.56 1.36 -9.54
N PRO A 103 -23.12 1.26 -10.76
CA PRO A 103 -23.01 0.05 -11.59
C PRO A 103 -21.57 -0.32 -11.94
N PHE A 104 -20.67 0.66 -11.96
CA PHE A 104 -19.24 0.48 -12.22
C PHE A 104 -18.38 0.55 -10.95
N TYR A 105 -18.93 0.19 -9.79
CA TYR A 105 -18.12 0.11 -8.57
C TYR A 105 -16.98 -0.92 -8.77
N PRO A 106 -15.71 -0.52 -8.60
CA PRO A 106 -14.58 -1.29 -9.13
C PRO A 106 -14.19 -2.54 -8.33
N TRP A 107 -14.76 -2.77 -7.14
CA TRP A 107 -14.30 -3.81 -6.22
C TRP A 107 -15.45 -4.74 -5.78
N PRO A 108 -15.78 -5.79 -6.55
CA PRO A 108 -16.89 -6.68 -6.23
C PRO A 108 -16.65 -7.54 -4.97
N ASP A 109 -15.38 -7.69 -4.54
CA ASP A 109 -14.95 -8.49 -3.40
C ASP A 109 -15.04 -7.76 -2.04
N VAL A 110 -15.42 -6.48 -2.03
CA VAL A 110 -15.56 -5.70 -0.80
C VAL A 110 -16.81 -6.11 -0.04
N ASN A 111 -16.65 -6.50 1.23
CA ASN A 111 -17.77 -6.76 2.12
C ASN A 111 -18.48 -5.44 2.51
N LYS A 112 -19.53 -5.09 1.77
CA LYS A 112 -20.28 -3.84 1.94
C LYS A 112 -20.98 -3.72 3.31
N SER A 113 -21.31 -4.85 3.95
CA SER A 113 -21.99 -4.85 5.26
C SER A 113 -21.17 -4.18 6.37
N GLU A 114 -19.84 -4.19 6.24
CA GLU A 114 -18.88 -3.61 7.19
C GLU A 114 -18.87 -2.08 7.19
N PHE A 115 -19.56 -1.44 6.24
CA PHE A 115 -19.60 0.02 6.07
C PHE A 115 -21.02 0.61 6.30
N SER A 116 -21.92 -0.17 6.89
CA SER A 116 -23.34 0.18 7.07
C SER A 116 -23.57 1.36 8.03
N GLU A 117 -22.69 1.58 9.02
CA GLU A 117 -22.77 2.71 9.95
C GLU A 117 -22.45 4.05 9.27
N THR A 118 -21.55 4.05 8.29
CA THR A 118 -21.12 5.25 7.56
C THR A 118 -22.21 5.78 6.62
N MET A 119 -23.15 4.92 6.19
CA MET A 119 -24.24 5.29 5.28
C MET A 119 -25.50 5.84 5.98
N LYS A 120 -25.59 5.75 7.31
CA LYS A 120 -26.77 6.23 8.09
C LYS A 120 -26.68 7.69 8.55
N LYS A 121 -25.59 8.40 8.27
CA LYS A 121 -25.33 9.76 8.79
C LYS A 121 -25.71 10.93 7.86
N ASN A 122 -26.53 10.68 6.83
CA ASN A 122 -27.08 11.73 5.97
C ASN A 122 -28.60 11.78 6.10
#